data_AF-A0A3D2VW44-F1
#
_entry.id   AF-A0A3D2VW44-F1
#
_cell.length_a   1.000
_cell.length_b   1.000
_cell.length_c   1.000
_cell.angle_alpha   90.00
_cell.angle_beta   90.00
_cell.angle_gamma   90.00
#
_symmetry.space_group_name_H-M   'P 1'
#
loop_
_entity.id
_entity.type
_entity.pdbx_description
1 polymer ?
#
loop_
_entity_poly.entity_id
_entity_poly.type
_entity_poly.pdbx_seq_one_letter_code
_entity_poly.pdbx_strand_id
1 'polypeptide(L)'
;MLPAKGDAMNVMRAVIGVCALALLGLMLWAAFAKQDLHGAFMDQLNVLLTLPWGIATLADLLVGFILFATLVFVVERSWIAAAFWAAPVFVLGNMWAALWFIVRLPYLAKQLSQPR
;
A
#
# COMPACT_ATOMS: atom_id res chain seq x y z
N MET A 1 2.48 -23.88 -21.16
CA MET A 1 2.12 -22.67 -21.93
C MET A 1 2.30 -21.48 -21.00
N LEU A 2 3.26 -20.60 -21.28
CA LEU A 2 3.38 -19.35 -20.53
C LEU A 2 2.17 -18.47 -20.89
N PRO A 3 1.49 -17.84 -19.91
CA PRO A 3 0.37 -16.96 -20.19
C PRO A 3 0.81 -15.85 -21.15
N ALA A 4 -0.06 -15.44 -22.08
CA ALA A 4 0.23 -14.29 -22.92
C ALA A 4 0.53 -13.08 -22.02
N LYS A 5 1.40 -12.17 -22.46
CA LYS A 5 1.86 -11.00 -21.66
C LYS A 5 0.69 -10.16 -21.11
N GLY A 6 -0.46 -10.15 -21.81
CA GLY A 6 -1.70 -9.53 -21.35
C GLY A 6 -2.39 -10.27 -20.20
N ASP A 7 -2.38 -11.61 -20.21
CA ASP A 7 -2.97 -12.44 -19.16
C ASP A 7 -2.16 -12.32 -17.86
N ALA A 8 -0.82 -12.32 -17.95
CA ALA A 8 0.05 -12.11 -16.80
C ALA A 8 -0.18 -10.76 -16.10
N MET A 9 -0.41 -9.69 -16.89
CA MET A 9 -0.73 -8.35 -16.39
C MET A 9 -2.07 -8.32 -15.63
N ASN A 10 -3.08 -8.99 -16.17
CA ASN A 10 -4.39 -9.08 -15.55
C ASN A 10 -4.36 -9.90 -14.26
N VAL A 11 -3.60 -11.00 -14.24
CA VAL A 11 -3.36 -11.81 -13.03
C VAL A 11 -2.68 -10.97 -11.96
N MET A 12 -1.63 -10.21 -12.30
CA MET A 12 -0.92 -9.38 -11.32
C MET A 12 -1.83 -8.29 -10.72
N ARG A 13 -2.67 -7.65 -11.55
CA ARG A 13 -3.68 -6.69 -11.08
C ARG A 13 -4.72 -7.35 -10.17
N ALA A 14 -5.17 -8.56 -10.49
CA ALA A 14 -6.11 -9.30 -9.68
C ALA A 14 -5.51 -9.65 -8.31
N VAL A 15 -4.26 -10.13 -8.28
CA VAL A 15 -3.55 -10.43 -7.02
C VAL A 15 -3.42 -9.19 -6.15
N ILE A 16 -2.97 -8.07 -6.72
CA ILE A 16 -2.84 -6.79 -5.97
C ILE A 16 -4.22 -6.33 -5.47
N GLY A 17 -5.27 -6.47 -6.30
CA GLY A 17 -6.63 -6.16 -5.91
C GLY A 17 -7.15 -7.00 -4.75
N VAL A 18 -6.88 -8.31 -4.76
CA VAL A 18 -7.23 -9.22 -3.65
C VAL A 18 -6.47 -8.82 -2.38
N CYS A 19 -5.18 -8.52 -2.47
CA CYS A 19 -4.41 -8.03 -1.32
C CYS A 19 -4.97 -6.71 -0.77
N ALA A 20 -5.36 -5.77 -1.64
CA ALA A 20 -5.97 -4.50 -1.24
C ALA A 20 -7.29 -4.72 -0.50
N LEU A 21 -8.15 -5.62 -1.01
CA LEU A 21 -9.42 -5.97 -0.37
C LEU A 21 -9.22 -6.70 0.95
N ALA A 22 -8.22 -7.58 1.04
CA ALA A 22 -7.86 -8.25 2.29
C ALA A 22 -7.41 -7.24 3.35
N LEU A 23 -6.56 -6.28 2.98
CA LEU A 23 -6.14 -5.19 3.87
C LEU A 23 -7.32 -4.30 4.29
N LEU A 24 -8.21 -3.94 3.36
CA LEU A 24 -9.43 -3.20 3.68
C LEU A 24 -10.29 -3.98 4.68
N GLY A 25 -10.48 -5.29 4.46
CA GLY A 25 -11.22 -6.16 5.36
C GLY A 25 -10.61 -6.22 6.76
N LEU A 26 -9.27 -6.30 6.87
CA LEU A 26 -8.55 -6.24 8.14
C LEU A 26 -8.76 -4.89 8.84
N MET A 27 -8.70 -3.78 8.11
CA MET A 27 -8.92 -2.44 8.66
C MET A 27 -10.35 -2.26 9.16
N LEU A 28 -11.34 -2.72 8.41
CA LEU A 28 -12.74 -2.68 8.82
C LEU A 28 -12.97 -3.57 10.05
N TRP A 29 -12.43 -4.80 10.04
CA TRP A 29 -12.50 -5.67 11.19
C TRP A 29 -11.87 -5.01 12.42
N ALA A 30 -10.66 -4.46 12.31
CA ALA A 30 -9.98 -3.78 13.41
C ALA A 30 -10.78 -2.56 13.93
N ALA A 31 -11.40 -1.79 13.03
CA ALA A 31 -12.21 -0.64 13.40
C ALA A 31 -13.49 -1.02 14.19
N PHE A 32 -14.09 -2.17 13.90
CA PHE A 32 -15.32 -2.64 14.55
C PHE A 32 -15.09 -3.74 15.62
N ALA A 33 -13.87 -4.22 15.79
CA ALA A 33 -13.54 -5.26 16.75
C ALA A 33 -13.57 -4.72 18.18
N LYS A 34 -14.68 -4.95 18.89
CA LYS A 34 -14.86 -4.79 20.35
C LYS A 34 -14.04 -3.64 20.94
N GLN A 35 -14.31 -2.42 20.49
CA GLN A 35 -13.64 -1.19 20.98
C GLN A 35 -13.75 -1.05 22.50
N ASP A 36 -14.85 -1.52 23.10
CA ASP A 36 -15.08 -1.49 24.55
C ASP A 36 -14.06 -2.31 25.37
N LEU A 37 -13.42 -3.34 24.78
CA LEU A 37 -12.46 -4.19 25.49
C LEU A 37 -11.00 -3.77 25.27
N HIS A 38 -10.70 -3.15 24.12
CA HIS A 38 -9.31 -2.90 23.70
C HIS A 38 -8.95 -1.41 23.60
N GLY A 39 -9.87 -0.52 23.98
CA GLY A 39 -9.67 0.93 23.91
C GLY A 39 -9.75 1.47 22.48
N ALA A 40 -9.59 2.79 22.35
CA ALA A 40 -9.55 3.46 21.06
C ALA A 40 -8.27 3.09 20.28
N PHE A 41 -8.24 3.40 18.98
CA PHE A 41 -7.06 3.19 18.12
C PHE A 41 -5.76 3.75 18.75
N MET A 42 -5.84 4.95 19.35
CA MET A 42 -4.68 5.58 19.99
C MET A 42 -4.20 4.84 21.24
N ASP A 43 -5.09 4.19 21.98
CA ASP A 43 -4.71 3.39 23.16
C ASP A 43 -3.92 2.15 22.74
N GLN A 44 -4.39 1.47 21.69
CA GLN A 44 -3.71 0.30 21.13
C GLN A 44 -2.36 0.69 20.51
N LEU A 45 -2.28 1.85 19.84
CA LEU A 45 -1.03 2.38 19.30
C LEU A 45 -0.03 2.71 20.41
N ASN A 46 -0.48 3.30 21.53
CA ASN A 46 0.38 3.56 22.68
C ASN A 46 0.96 2.26 23.26
N VAL A 47 0.17 1.18 23.32
CA VAL A 47 0.67 -0.14 23.75
C VAL A 47 1.73 -0.65 22.78
N LEU A 48 1.53 -0.55 21.46
CA LEU A 48 2.54 -0.95 20.47
C LEU A 48 3.87 -0.21 20.66
N LEU A 49 3.83 1.07 21.03
CA LEU A 49 5.03 1.85 21.30
C LEU A 49 5.79 1.41 22.57
N THR A 50 5.16 0.63 23.46
CA THR A 50 5.86 0.04 24.63
C THR A 50 6.57 -1.27 24.31
N LEU A 51 6.22 -1.92 23.18
CA LEU A 51 6.76 -3.21 22.79
C LEU A 51 7.90 -3.03 21.79
N PRO A 52 9.08 -3.65 21.99
CA PRO A 52 10.20 -3.53 21.04
C PRO A 52 9.83 -3.92 19.60
N TRP A 53 9.07 -5.01 19.45
CA TRP A 53 8.54 -5.44 18.16
C TRP A 53 7.42 -4.55 17.62
N GLY A 54 6.67 -3.86 18.48
CA GLY A 54 5.67 -2.88 18.05
C GLY A 54 6.34 -1.65 17.44
N ILE A 55 7.40 -1.14 18.06
CA ILE A 55 8.22 -0.07 17.48
C ILE A 55 8.84 -0.51 16.16
N ALA A 56 9.43 -1.72 16.11
CA ALA A 56 10.08 -2.21 14.90
C ALA A 56 9.11 -2.36 13.71
N THR A 57 7.91 -2.87 13.95
CA THR A 57 6.89 -3.03 12.89
C THR A 57 6.32 -1.68 12.44
N LEU A 58 6.11 -0.73 13.35
CA LEU A 58 5.71 0.64 12.98
C LEU A 58 6.81 1.35 12.18
N ALA A 59 8.07 1.19 12.59
CA ALA A 59 9.21 1.76 11.86
C ALA A 59 9.33 1.15 10.46
N ASP A 60 9.25 -0.17 10.33
CA ASP A 60 9.25 -0.88 9.04
C ASP A 60 8.13 -0.36 8.12
N LEU A 61 6.92 -0.22 8.65
CA LEU A 61 5.76 0.30 7.90
C LEU A 61 6.00 1.74 7.41
N LEU A 62 6.45 2.63 8.29
CA LEU A 62 6.68 4.04 7.96
C LEU A 62 7.84 4.22 6.97
N VAL A 63 8.93 3.47 7.14
CA VAL A 63 10.04 3.45 6.18
C VAL A 63 9.55 2.93 4.84
N GLY A 64 8.74 1.87 4.83
CA GLY A 64 8.07 1.36 3.63
C GLY A 64 7.24 2.43 2.92
N PHE A 65 6.48 3.24 3.64
CA PHE A 65 5.71 4.35 3.07
C PHE A 65 6.59 5.44 2.48
N ILE A 66 7.71 5.78 3.11
CA ILE A 66 8.67 6.76 2.57
C ILE A 66 9.31 6.24 1.28
N LEU A 67 9.71 4.97 1.26
CA LEU A 67 10.27 4.33 0.07
C LEU A 67 9.24 4.32 -1.07
N PHE A 68 7.99 3.93 -0.78
CA PHE A 68 6.90 3.99 -1.75
C PHE A 68 6.62 5.42 -2.25
N ALA A 69 6.55 6.40 -1.35
CA ALA A 69 6.36 7.80 -1.71
C ALA A 69 7.48 8.28 -2.65
N THR A 70 8.73 7.97 -2.33
CA THR A 70 9.89 8.31 -3.16
C THR A 70 9.77 7.70 -4.56
N LEU A 71 9.38 6.42 -4.66
CA LEU A 71 9.12 5.75 -5.93
C LEU A 71 8.03 6.48 -6.73
N VAL A 72 6.92 6.84 -6.09
CA VAL A 72 5.83 7.58 -6.73
C VAL A 72 6.31 8.93 -7.27
N PHE A 73 7.11 9.68 -6.52
CA PHE A 73 7.69 10.94 -6.98
C PHE A 73 8.66 10.79 -8.16
N VAL A 74 9.35 9.65 -8.28
CA VAL A 74 10.23 9.36 -9.43
C VAL A 74 9.43 8.94 -10.66
N VAL A 75 8.34 8.19 -10.48
CA VAL A 75 7.52 7.66 -11.58
C VAL A 75 6.55 8.71 -12.13
N GLU A 76 5.95 9.52 -11.26
CA GLU A 76 4.99 10.53 -11.65
C GLU A 76 5.68 11.78 -12.20
N ARG A 77 5.30 12.18 -13.41
CA ARG A 77 5.86 13.38 -14.06
C ARG A 77 5.41 14.69 -13.40
N SER A 78 4.28 14.67 -12.68
CA SER A 78 3.71 15.83 -12.00
C SER A 78 3.86 15.68 -10.50
N TRP A 79 4.49 16.67 -9.85
CA TRP A 79 4.67 16.69 -8.40
C TRP A 79 3.33 16.72 -7.64
N ILE A 80 2.28 17.30 -8.23
CA ILE A 80 0.93 17.34 -7.65
C ILE A 80 0.30 15.94 -7.68
N ALA A 81 0.43 15.23 -8.80
CA ALA A 81 -0.05 13.87 -8.91
C ALA A 81 0.72 12.93 -7.98
N ALA A 82 2.04 13.12 -7.86
CA ALA A 82 2.88 12.39 -6.92
C ALA A 82 2.42 12.61 -5.48
N ALA A 83 2.24 13.86 -5.06
CA ALA A 83 1.75 14.19 -3.73
C ALA A 83 0.36 13.60 -3.44
N PHE A 84 -0.54 13.63 -4.43
CA PHE A 84 -1.88 13.04 -4.31
C PHE A 84 -1.84 11.52 -4.08
N TRP A 85 -0.89 10.82 -4.68
CA TRP A 85 -0.74 9.38 -4.48
C TRP A 85 0.10 9.01 -3.26
N ALA A 86 1.13 9.79 -2.94
CA ALA A 86 2.05 9.51 -1.84
C ALA A 86 1.50 9.93 -0.47
N ALA A 87 0.89 11.10 -0.35
CA ALA A 87 0.47 11.63 0.95
C ALA A 87 -0.61 10.77 1.64
N PRO A 88 -1.66 10.27 0.96
CA PRO A 88 -2.68 9.48 1.62
C PRO A 88 -2.19 8.12 2.12
N VAL A 89 -1.03 7.61 1.65
CA VAL A 89 -0.48 6.33 2.13
C VAL A 89 -0.14 6.38 3.62
N PHE A 90 0.26 7.53 4.15
CA PHE A 90 0.57 7.66 5.58
C PHE A 90 -0.66 7.54 6.49
N VAL A 91 -1.87 7.67 5.92
CA VAL A 91 -3.14 7.59 6.66
C VAL A 91 -3.91 6.33 6.30
N LEU A 92 -4.07 6.06 5.00
CA LEU A 92 -4.82 4.92 4.46
C LEU A 92 -3.98 3.64 4.36
N GLY A 93 -2.66 3.76 4.49
CA GLY A 93 -1.72 2.65 4.42
C GLY A 93 -1.61 2.01 3.03
N ASN A 94 -1.21 0.74 3.05
CA ASN A 94 -0.90 -0.04 1.85
C ASN A 94 -2.08 -0.28 0.92
N MET A 95 -3.33 -0.08 1.37
CA MET A 95 -4.50 -0.16 0.50
C MET A 95 -4.45 0.92 -0.60
N TRP A 96 -4.07 2.15 -0.24
CA TRP A 96 -3.97 3.24 -1.21
C TRP A 96 -2.79 3.04 -2.18
N ALA A 97 -1.66 2.53 -1.65
CA ALA A 97 -0.51 2.15 -2.47
C ALA A 97 -0.89 1.05 -3.49
N ALA A 98 -1.69 0.06 -3.08
CA ALA A 98 -2.16 -1.00 -3.97
C ALA A 98 -3.04 -0.47 -5.11
N LEU A 99 -3.91 0.51 -4.84
CA LEU A 99 -4.69 1.20 -5.88
C LEU A 99 -3.79 1.88 -6.90
N TRP A 100 -2.75 2.59 -6.44
CA TRP A 100 -1.76 3.21 -7.33
C TRP A 100 -1.08 2.17 -8.22
N PHE A 101 -0.66 1.03 -7.65
CA PHE A 101 -0.07 -0.05 -8.43
C PHE A 101 -1.02 -0.59 -9.50
N ILE A 102 -2.29 -0.84 -9.18
CA ILE A 102 -3.28 -1.34 -10.15
C ILE A 102 -3.46 -0.37 -11.33
N VAL A 103 -3.42 0.93 -11.06
CA VAL A 103 -3.57 1.99 -12.07
C VAL A 103 -2.29 2.19 -12.91
N ARG A 104 -1.10 2.10 -12.29
CA ARG A 104 0.19 2.39 -12.95
C ARG A 104 0.92 1.19 -13.53
N LEU A 105 0.60 -0.04 -13.12
CA LEU A 105 1.15 -1.28 -13.68
C LEU A 105 1.25 -1.32 -15.22
N PRO A 106 0.19 -0.98 -15.99
CA PRO A 106 0.25 -1.08 -17.45
C PRO A 106 1.20 -0.05 -18.08
N TYR A 107 1.39 1.11 -17.44
CA TYR A 107 2.31 2.14 -17.90
C TYR A 107 3.77 1.74 -17.61
N LEU A 108 4.04 1.27 -16.39
CA LEU A 108 5.35 0.76 -15.99
C LEU A 108 5.79 -0.44 -16.85
N ALA A 109 4.88 -1.39 -17.11
CA ALA A 109 5.19 -2.55 -17.94
C ALA A 109 5.47 -2.20 -19.40
N LYS A 110 4.82 -1.15 -19.93
CA LYS A 110 5.15 -0.63 -21.27
C LYS A 110 6.55 -0.04 -21.29
N GLN A 111 6.89 0.81 -20.32
CA GLN A 111 8.22 1.43 -20.21
C GLN A 111 9.35 0.40 -20.07
N LEU A 112 9.16 -0.62 -19.23
CA LEU A 112 10.15 -1.68 -19.02
C LEU A 112 10.32 -2.61 -20.23
N SER A 113 9.36 -2.62 -21.15
CA SER A 113 9.39 -3.49 -22.32
C SER A 113 9.92 -2.85 -23.60
N GLN A 114 10.17 -1.54 -23.59
CA GLN A 114 10.88 -0.92 -24.69
C GLN A 114 12.39 -1.15 -24.50
N PRO A 115 13.07 -1.83 -25.44
CA PRO A 115 14.53 -1.88 -25.44
C PRO A 115 15.03 -0.44 -25.58
N ARG A 116 15.90 -0.02 -24.66
CA ARG A 116 16.64 1.24 -24.81
C ARG A 116 17.59 1.15 -26.00
#